data_AF-A0A2P5DFF5-F1
#
_entry.id   AF-A0A2P5DFF5-F1
#
_cell.length_a   1.000
_cell.length_b   1.000
_cell.length_c   1.000
_cell.angle_alpha   90.00
_cell.angle_beta   90.00
_cell.angle_gamma   90.00
#
_symmetry.space_group_name_H-M   'P 1'
#
loop_
_entity.id
_entity.type
_entity.pdbx_description
1 polymer ?
#
loop_
_entity_poly.entity_id
_entity_poly.type
_entity_poly.pdbx_seq_one_letter_code
_entity_poly.pdbx_strand_id
1 'polypeptide(L)'
;MVNLSMKVPNLLKANVILISSATTYNDLSWYIDLLNFLSNFDCSPNLCLSALSKQALIFPNVLKKACRAPLPTLNLLKVKTRGLLLGNCHLMKSLLWATPSVETLSIVE
;
A
#
# COMPACT_ATOMS: atom_id res chain seq x y z
N MET A 1 -6.07 -14.09 -11.73
CA MET A 1 -6.19 -13.77 -10.30
C MET A 1 -5.03 -14.45 -9.59
N VAL A 2 -4.06 -13.68 -9.08
CA VAL A 2 -2.91 -14.24 -8.36
C VAL A 2 -3.20 -14.05 -6.87
N ASN A 3 -3.56 -15.12 -6.17
CA ASN A 3 -3.73 -15.10 -4.72
C ASN A 3 -2.36 -15.28 -4.05
N LEU A 4 -1.75 -14.18 -3.65
CA LEU A 4 -0.53 -14.20 -2.83
C LEU A 4 -0.94 -14.10 -1.35
N SER A 5 -0.73 -15.18 -0.60
CA SER A 5 -0.90 -15.20 0.86
C SER A 5 0.43 -15.63 1.49
N MET A 6 0.85 -14.89 2.51
CA MET A 6 2.07 -15.16 3.26
C MET A 6 1.72 -15.02 4.75
N LYS A 7 2.13 -16.00 5.57
CA LYS A 7 1.92 -15.98 7.02
C LYS A 7 3.26 -16.21 7.71
N VAL A 8 3.82 -15.16 8.28
CA VAL A 8 5.10 -15.21 9.02
C VAL A 8 4.95 -14.39 10.31
N PRO A 9 4.38 -14.97 11.38
CA PRO A 9 3.90 -14.23 12.55
C PRO A 9 5.00 -13.53 13.37
N ASN A 10 6.27 -13.91 13.16
CA ASN A 10 7.43 -13.32 13.85
C ASN A 10 8.26 -12.41 12.93
N LEU A 11 7.71 -11.99 11.79
CA LEU A 11 8.42 -11.11 10.87
C LEU A 11 8.44 -9.70 11.45
N LEU A 12 9.58 -9.28 12.00
CA LEU A 12 9.76 -7.94 12.56
C LEU A 12 9.56 -6.82 11.53
N LYS A 13 9.77 -7.12 10.25
CA LYS A 13 9.62 -6.20 9.14
C LYS A 13 9.38 -6.94 7.83
N ALA A 14 8.31 -6.58 7.13
CA ALA A 14 8.08 -7.04 5.77
C ALA A 14 8.56 -6.01 4.74
N ASN A 15 9.16 -6.49 3.65
CA ASN A 15 9.47 -5.66 2.50
C ASN A 15 8.69 -6.20 1.30
N VAL A 16 7.74 -5.41 0.80
CA VAL A 16 6.91 -5.74 -0.36
C VAL A 16 7.31 -4.83 -1.51
N ILE A 17 7.58 -5.42 -2.67
CA ILE A 17 7.95 -4.69 -3.89
C ILE A 17 6.80 -4.88 -4.89
N LEU A 18 6.13 -3.78 -5.23
CA LEU A 18 5.10 -3.74 -6.25
C LEU A 18 5.78 -3.64 -7.62
N ILE A 19 5.78 -4.77 -8.33
CA ILE A 19 6.25 -4.85 -9.71
C ILE A 19 5.05 -4.56 -10.60
N SER A 20 5.05 -3.40 -11.23
CA SER A 20 3.96 -2.94 -12.09
C SER A 20 4.51 -2.18 -13.29
N SER A 21 3.92 -2.38 -14.48
CA SER A 21 4.19 -1.55 -15.65
C SER A 21 3.45 -0.22 -15.53
N ALA A 22 3.83 0.79 -16.31
CA ALA A 22 3.19 2.10 -16.29
C ALA A 22 1.74 2.09 -16.83
N THR A 23 1.34 1.03 -17.52
CA THR A 23 0.03 0.89 -18.21
C THR A 23 -1.08 0.32 -17.34
N THR A 24 -0.77 -0.22 -16.15
CA THR A 24 -1.73 -0.94 -15.29
C THR A 24 -2.46 -0.05 -14.28
N TYR A 25 -2.03 1.20 -14.06
CA TYR A 25 -2.62 2.08 -13.04
C TYR A 25 -3.99 2.68 -13.41
N ASN A 26 -4.43 2.52 -14.66
CA ASN A 26 -5.80 2.88 -15.06
C ASN A 26 -6.79 1.72 -14.87
N ASP A 27 -6.29 0.53 -14.50
CA ASP A 27 -7.13 -0.64 -14.28
C ASP A 27 -7.51 -0.74 -12.79
N LEU A 28 -8.81 -0.73 -12.51
CA LEU A 28 -9.34 -0.97 -11.16
C LEU A 28 -8.93 -2.35 -10.62
N SER A 29 -8.69 -3.34 -11.50
CA SER A 29 -8.29 -4.68 -11.12
C SER A 29 -6.98 -4.70 -10.34
N TRP A 30 -5.99 -3.88 -10.74
CA TRP A 30 -4.71 -3.74 -10.06
C TRP A 30 -4.90 -3.30 -8.60
N TYR A 31 -5.74 -2.29 -8.38
CA TYR A 31 -6.00 -1.79 -7.03
C TYR A 31 -6.79 -2.78 -6.19
N ILE A 32 -7.73 -3.52 -6.79
CA ILE A 32 -8.49 -4.58 -6.10
C ILE A 32 -7.54 -5.69 -5.66
N ASP A 33 -6.65 -6.15 -6.54
CA ASP A 33 -5.67 -7.19 -6.21
C ASP A 33 -4.72 -6.73 -5.11
N LEU A 34 -4.26 -5.48 -5.17
CA LEU A 34 -3.44 -4.89 -4.10
C LEU A 34 -4.21 -4.81 -2.77
N LEU A 35 -5.46 -4.35 -2.78
CA LEU A 35 -6.29 -4.31 -1.57
C LEU A 35 -6.52 -5.69 -0.98
N ASN A 36 -6.77 -6.70 -1.82
CA ASN A 36 -6.90 -8.08 -1.38
C ASN A 36 -5.61 -8.58 -0.73
N PHE A 37 -4.46 -8.33 -1.35
CA PHE A 37 -3.16 -8.69 -0.77
C PHE A 37 -2.94 -8.00 0.59
N LEU A 38 -3.12 -6.69 0.66
CA LEU A 38 -2.90 -5.92 1.88
C LEU A 38 -3.89 -6.29 2.99
N SER A 39 -5.15 -6.59 2.65
CA SER A 39 -6.17 -6.99 3.64
C SER A 39 -5.87 -8.35 4.28
N ASN A 40 -5.09 -9.19 3.61
CA ASN A 40 -4.63 -10.48 4.11
C ASN A 40 -3.20 -10.38 4.69
N PHE A 41 -2.63 -9.18 4.77
CA PHE A 41 -1.30 -8.97 5.32
C PHE A 41 -1.35 -8.91 6.85
N ASP A 42 -1.14 -10.06 7.48
CA ASP A 42 -1.07 -10.22 8.95
C ASP A 42 0.32 -10.72 9.41
N CYS A 43 1.35 -10.39 8.62
CA CYS A 43 2.71 -10.88 8.89
C CYS A 43 3.51 -10.00 9.85
N SER A 44 3.25 -8.69 9.89
CA SER A 44 4.14 -7.76 10.58
C SER A 44 3.44 -6.44 10.93
N PRO A 45 3.72 -5.86 12.11
CA PRO A 45 3.30 -4.49 12.41
C PRO A 45 4.09 -3.44 11.62
N ASN A 46 5.18 -3.84 10.95
CA ASN A 46 6.07 -2.94 10.22
C ASN A 46 6.17 -3.34 8.73
N LEU A 47 5.67 -2.49 7.85
CA LEU A 47 5.65 -2.73 6.41
C LEU A 47 6.51 -1.71 5.68
N CYS A 48 7.39 -2.19 4.80
CA CYS A 48 8.06 -1.38 3.80
C CYS A 48 7.47 -1.71 2.42
N LEU A 49 6.76 -0.76 1.82
CA LEU A 49 6.14 -0.91 0.51
C LEU A 49 6.93 -0.12 -0.53
N SER A 50 7.43 -0.79 -1.56
CA SER A 50 8.20 -0.17 -2.63
C SER A 50 7.43 -0.23 -3.94
N ALA A 51 7.27 0.90 -4.63
CA ALA A 51 6.60 0.98 -5.91
C ALA A 51 7.43 1.79 -6.91
N LEU A 52 7.35 1.46 -8.20
CA LEU A 52 8.03 2.24 -9.24
C LEU A 52 7.37 3.60 -9.48
N SER A 53 6.06 3.72 -9.23
CA SER A 53 5.29 4.95 -9.40
C SER A 53 4.41 5.18 -8.19
N LYS A 54 4.35 6.43 -7.74
CA LYS A 54 3.43 6.87 -6.68
C LYS A 54 1.97 6.57 -7.00
N GLN A 55 1.60 6.55 -8.29
CA GLN A 55 0.23 6.27 -8.74
C GLN A 55 -0.23 4.86 -8.33
N ALA A 56 0.70 3.90 -8.24
CA ALA A 56 0.41 2.55 -7.77
C ALA A 56 -0.13 2.51 -6.33
N LEU A 57 0.09 3.57 -5.56
CA LEU A 57 -0.25 3.69 -4.14
C LEU A 57 -1.37 4.71 -3.88
N ILE A 58 -1.90 5.36 -4.93
CA ILE A 58 -3.03 6.28 -4.86
C ILE A 58 -4.30 5.51 -5.19
N PHE A 59 -4.99 5.01 -4.16
CA PHE A 59 -6.23 4.26 -4.30
C PHE A 59 -7.35 5.15 -4.87
N PRO A 60 -8.10 4.67 -5.88
CA PRO A 60 -9.28 5.36 -6.40
C PRO A 60 -10.33 5.63 -5.32
N ASN A 61 -10.97 6.81 -5.36
CA ASN A 61 -12.00 7.18 -4.38
C ASN A 61 -13.20 6.22 -4.37
N VAL A 62 -13.54 5.60 -5.50
CA VAL A 62 -14.61 4.60 -5.57
C VAL A 62 -14.31 3.40 -4.68
N LEU A 63 -13.06 2.93 -4.68
CA LEU A 63 -12.63 1.82 -3.83
C LEU A 63 -12.56 2.25 -2.35
N LYS A 64 -12.13 3.48 -2.06
CA LYS A 64 -12.13 3.97 -0.67
C LYS A 64 -13.51 4.05 -0.03
N LYS A 65 -14.55 4.27 -0.84
CA LYS A 65 -15.95 4.28 -0.39
C LYS A 65 -16.53 2.89 -0.27
N ALA A 66 -16.10 1.95 -1.12
CA ALA A 66 -16.63 0.59 -1.18
C ALA A 66 -15.91 -0.39 -0.23
N CYS A 67 -14.64 -0.13 0.09
CA CYS A 67 -13.78 -1.03 0.83
C CYS A 67 -13.40 -0.44 2.20
N ARG A 68 -13.06 -1.33 3.15
CA ARG A 68 -12.42 -0.95 4.40
C ARG A 68 -10.93 -0.72 4.18
N ALA A 69 -10.30 -0.04 5.12
CA ALA A 69 -8.85 0.09 5.16
C ALA A 69 -8.20 -1.30 5.25
N PRO A 70 -7.27 -1.67 4.35
CA PRO A 70 -6.68 -3.00 4.30
C PRO A 70 -5.69 -3.29 5.44
N LEU A 71 -5.12 -2.27 6.09
CA LEU A 71 -4.05 -2.46 7.09
C LEU A 71 -4.42 -1.75 8.40
N PRO A 72 -5.50 -2.17 9.08
CA PRO A 72 -6.05 -1.45 10.23
C PRO A 72 -5.17 -1.52 11.49
N THR A 73 -4.20 -2.43 11.56
CA THR A 73 -3.35 -2.69 12.73
C THR A 73 -1.88 -2.38 12.48
N LEU A 74 -1.54 -1.80 11.33
CA LEU A 74 -0.14 -1.51 10.99
C LEU A 74 0.38 -0.32 11.80
N ASN A 75 1.50 -0.50 12.51
CA ASN A 75 2.11 0.55 13.33
C ASN A 75 3.05 1.43 12.51
N LEU A 76 3.89 0.83 11.66
CA LEU A 76 4.88 1.53 10.87
C LEU A 76 4.72 1.22 9.39
N LEU A 77 4.54 2.28 8.59
CA LEU A 77 4.59 2.21 7.14
C LEU A 77 5.79 3.01 6.61
N LYS A 78 6.67 2.33 5.88
CA LYS A 78 7.69 2.96 5.04
C LYS A 78 7.34 2.77 3.57
N VAL A 79 7.21 3.86 2.84
CA VAL A 79 6.96 3.84 1.40
C VAL A 79 8.22 4.27 0.65
N LYS A 80 8.62 3.47 -0.34
CA LYS A 80 9.66 3.83 -1.31
C LYS A 80 9.00 4.01 -2.67
N THR A 81 9.13 5.19 -3.28
CA THR A 81 8.56 5.41 -4.61
C THR A 81 9.38 6.40 -5.43
N ARG A 82 9.49 6.17 -6.74
CA ARG A 82 10.11 7.17 -7.63
C ARG A 82 9.12 8.28 -7.99
N GLY A 83 9.67 9.48 -8.23
CA GLY A 83 8.97 10.64 -8.76
C GLY A 83 8.75 11.73 -7.71
N LEU A 84 8.72 12.98 -8.18
CA LEU A 84 8.63 14.18 -7.33
C LEU A 84 7.58 14.05 -6.22
N LEU A 85 8.06 14.09 -4.97
CA LEU A 85 7.27 14.04 -3.75
C LEU A 85 6.61 15.39 -3.38
N LEU A 86 6.99 16.48 -4.05
CA LEU A 86 6.47 17.82 -3.81
C LEU A 86 4.93 17.85 -3.88
N GLY A 87 4.29 18.29 -2.79
CA GLY A 87 2.86 18.59 -2.76
C GLY A 87 1.91 17.40 -2.88
N ASN A 88 2.38 16.17 -2.66
CA ASN A 88 1.63 14.97 -3.02
C ASN A 88 0.58 14.53 -1.98
N CYS A 89 -0.34 15.44 -1.64
CA CYS A 89 -1.40 15.23 -0.66
C CYS A 89 -2.31 14.04 -0.99
N HIS A 90 -2.45 13.67 -2.27
CA HIS A 90 -3.23 12.51 -2.71
C HIS A 90 -2.60 11.20 -2.27
N LEU A 91 -1.28 11.06 -2.40
CA LEU A 91 -0.56 9.88 -1.91
C LEU A 91 -0.69 9.77 -0.40
N MET A 92 -0.42 10.85 0.33
CA MET A 92 -0.50 10.83 1.79
C MET A 92 -1.91 10.49 2.29
N LYS A 93 -2.96 11.12 1.74
CA LYS A 93 -4.37 10.78 2.06
C LYS A 93 -4.72 9.34 1.72
N SER A 94 -4.18 8.81 0.63
CA SER A 94 -4.39 7.43 0.21
C SER A 94 -3.75 6.43 1.18
N LEU A 95 -2.51 6.70 1.59
CA LEU A 95 -1.79 5.86 2.55
C LEU A 95 -2.44 5.90 3.93
N LEU A 96 -2.81 7.09 4.43
CA LEU A 96 -3.50 7.22 5.72
C LEU A 96 -4.88 6.54 5.73
N TRP A 97 -5.61 6.59 4.61
CA TRP A 97 -6.83 5.80 4.48
C TRP A 97 -6.53 4.30 4.55
N ALA A 98 -5.44 3.85 3.93
CA ALA A 98 -5.11 2.43 3.90
C ALA A 98 -4.60 1.89 5.25
N THR A 99 -3.95 2.74 6.04
CA THR A 99 -3.31 2.42 7.32
C THR A 99 -3.81 3.36 8.44
N PRO A 100 -5.07 3.26 8.86
CA PRO A 100 -5.70 4.25 9.74
C PRO A 100 -5.08 4.34 11.14
N SER A 101 -4.40 3.28 11.59
CA SER A 101 -3.75 3.21 12.92
C SER A 101 -2.23 3.41 12.86
N VAL A 102 -1.69 3.87 11.72
CA VAL A 102 -0.24 4.06 11.56
C VAL A 102 0.27 5.14 12.51
N GLU A 103 1.26 4.79 13.31
CA GLU A 103 1.95 5.73 14.21
C GLU A 103 3.07 6.45 13.47
N THR A 104 3.79 5.73 12.61
CA THR A 104 4.91 6.27 11.84
C THR A 104 4.72 6.00 10.35
N LEU A 105 4.50 7.08 9.58
CA LEU A 105 4.50 7.06 8.13
C LEU A 105 5.75 7.78 7.59
N SER A 106 6.58 7.06 6.82
CA SER A 106 7.73 7.64 6.12
C SER A 106 7.63 7.38 4.63
N ILE A 107 7.87 8.42 3.82
CA ILE A 107 7.89 8.32 2.36
C ILE A 107 9.28 8.75 1.91
N VAL A 108 9.97 7.88 1.19
CA VAL A 108 11.29 8.14 0.63
C VAL A 108 11.29 7.91 -0.87
N GLU A 109 12.10 8.68 -1.57
CA GLU A 109 12.37 8.51 -3.00
C GLU A 109 13.51 7.51 -3.26
#